data_AF-A0A7Y0PAB6-F1
#
_entry.id   AF-A0A7Y0PAB6-F1
#
_cell.length_a   1.000
_cell.length_b   1.000
_cell.length_c   1.000
_cell.angle_alpha   90.00
_cell.angle_beta   90.00
_cell.angle_gamma   90.00
#
_symmetry.space_group_name_H-M   'P 1'
#
loop_
_entity.id
_entity.type
_entity.pdbx_description
1 polymer ?
#
loop_
_entity_poly.entity_id
_entity_poly.type
_entity_poly.pdbx_seq_one_letter_code
_entity_poly.pdbx_strand_id
1 'polypeptide(L)' 'MFEPEADRLVSLLRERWGDEPGWALRANGTYGFFLLFRTDLVPIGEVRDLIVDTFGFASGPTFILGHLYDSESDAS' A
#
# COMPACT_ATOMS: atom_id res chain seq x y z
N MET A 1 -18.02 -2.48 -1.63
CA MET A 1 -17.86 -2.01 -0.24
C MET A 1 -16.61 -2.70 0.30
N PHE A 2 -15.48 -1.98 0.37
CA PHE A 2 -14.14 -2.51 0.71
C PHE A 2 -13.60 -1.94 2.03
N GLU A 3 -14.42 -1.17 2.76
CA GLU A 3 -13.96 -0.36 3.91
C GLU A 3 -13.35 -1.18 5.06
N PRO A 4 -13.90 -2.34 5.46
CA PRO A 4 -13.28 -3.15 6.53
C PRO A 4 -11.89 -3.71 6.16
N GLU A 5 -11.66 -3.97 4.88
CA GLU A 5 -10.36 -4.46 4.37
C GLU A 5 -9.34 -3.32 4.30
N ALA A 6 -9.80 -2.11 3.96
CA ALA A 6 -8.99 -0.90 3.94
C ALA A 6 -8.46 -0.56 5.33
N ASP A 7 -9.33 -0.52 6.34
CA ASP A 7 -8.97 -0.17 7.72
C ASP A 7 -8.03 -1.20 8.33
N ARG A 8 -8.26 -2.48 8.04
CA ARG A 8 -7.36 -3.56 8.44
C ARG A 8 -5.98 -3.41 7.79
N LEU A 9 -5.91 -3.11 6.50
CA LEU A 9 -4.63 -2.90 5.82
C LEU A 9 -3.88 -1.68 6.37
N VAL A 10 -4.56 -0.56 6.58
CA VAL A 10 -3.97 0.64 7.20
C VAL A 10 -3.40 0.31 8.57
N SER A 11 -4.12 -0.45 9.40
CA SER A 11 -3.65 -0.85 10.72
C SER A 11 -2.37 -1.70 10.64
N LEU A 12 -2.33 -2.67 9.74
CA LEU A 12 -1.16 -3.52 9.52
C LEU A 12 0.06 -2.75 8.98
N LEU A 13 -0.16 -1.81 8.06
CA LEU A 13 0.89 -0.96 7.53
C LEU A 13 1.51 -0.08 8.64
N ARG A 14 0.67 0.48 9.52
CA ARG A 14 1.12 1.24 10.70
C ARG A 14 1.89 0.38 11.69
N GLU A 15 1.40 -0.81 12.00
CA GLU A 15 2.10 -1.75 12.91
C GLU A 15 3.49 -2.11 12.40
N ARG A 16 3.67 -2.22 11.07
CA ARG A 16 4.93 -2.68 10.48
C ARG A 16 5.93 -1.58 10.17
N TRP A 17 5.46 -0.43 9.66
CA TRP A 17 6.34 0.65 9.18
C TRP A 17 6.08 2.00 9.84
N GLY A 18 5.21 2.06 10.85
CA GLY A 18 4.79 3.30 11.48
C GLY A 18 3.86 4.14 10.59
N ASP A 19 3.59 5.35 11.04
CA ASP A 19 2.82 6.33 10.28
C ASP A 19 3.65 6.95 9.13
N GLU A 20 2.97 7.59 8.18
CA GLU A 20 3.52 8.34 7.03
C GLU A 20 4.84 9.09 7.32
N PRO A 21 5.77 9.23 6.35
CA PRO A 21 5.53 9.27 4.90
C PRO A 21 6.03 8.05 4.09
N GLY A 22 6.35 6.93 4.73
CA GLY A 22 6.89 5.75 4.02
C GLY A 22 5.92 5.09 3.04
N TRP A 23 4.60 5.27 3.24
CA TRP A 23 3.56 4.63 2.44
C TRP A 23 2.25 5.43 2.50
N ALA A 24 1.37 5.21 1.52
CA ALA A 24 0.02 5.77 1.48
C ALA A 24 -0.94 4.77 0.84
N LEU A 25 -2.11 4.57 1.44
CA LEU A 25 -3.20 3.75 0.89
C LEU A 25 -4.32 4.64 0.36
N ARG A 26 -4.79 4.37 -0.87
CA ARG A 26 -5.91 5.07 -1.52
C ARG A 26 -6.87 4.06 -2.12
N ALA A 27 -8.17 4.21 -1.85
CA ALA A 27 -9.17 3.39 -2.52
C ALA A 27 -9.28 3.77 -4.01
N ASN A 28 -9.43 2.78 -4.88
CA ASN A 28 -9.75 2.93 -6.29
C ASN A 28 -11.07 2.22 -6.58
N GLY A 29 -12.08 2.96 -7.05
CA GLY A 29 -13.42 2.42 -7.30
C GLY A 29 -13.50 1.32 -8.37
N THR A 30 -12.48 1.19 -9.21
CA THR A 30 -12.43 0.23 -10.33
C THR A 30 -11.60 -1.02 -9.99
N TYR A 31 -10.52 -0.84 -9.24
CA TYR A 31 -9.45 -1.83 -9.06
C TYR A 31 -9.12 -2.10 -7.59
N GLY A 32 -9.92 -1.72 -6.60
CA GLY A 32 -9.64 -2.00 -5.19
C GLY A 32 -8.80 -0.91 -4.53
N PHE A 33 -7.48 -1.10 -4.41
CA PHE A 33 -6.61 -0.17 -3.67
C PHE A 33 -5.32 0.18 -4.42
N PHE A 34 -4.90 1.44 -4.34
CA PHE A 34 -3.53 1.85 -4.62
C PHE A 34 -2.74 1.92 -3.32
N LEU A 35 -1.67 1.14 -3.23
CA LEU A 35 -0.67 1.26 -2.18
C LEU A 35 0.59 1.90 -2.78
N LEU A 36 0.87 3.12 -2.36
CA LEU A 36 2.05 3.88 -2.74
C LEU A 36 3.08 3.76 -1.64
N PHE A 37 4.37 3.61 -1.96
CA PHE A 37 5.42 3.48 -0.96
C PHE A 37 6.78 4.00 -1.43
N ARG A 38 7.60 4.42 -0.46
CA ARG A 38 8.99 4.81 -0.62
C ARG A 38 9.88 3.58 -0.49
N THR A 39 10.54 3.15 -1.57
CA THR A 39 11.34 1.91 -1.59
C THR A 39 12.55 1.93 -0.65
N ASP A 40 13.03 3.12 -0.30
CA ASP A 40 14.11 3.34 0.67
C ASP A 40 13.65 3.13 2.13
N LEU A 41 12.35 3.21 2.39
CA LEU A 41 11.75 3.05 3.72
C LEU A 41 10.93 1.76 3.86
N VAL A 42 10.35 1.29 2.76
CA VAL A 42 9.43 0.16 2.69
C VAL A 42 9.86 -0.76 1.54
N PRO A 43 10.54 -1.88 1.84
CA PRO A 43 10.99 -2.82 0.82
C PRO A 43 9.84 -3.47 0.07
N ILE A 44 9.86 -3.44 -1.26
CA ILE A 44 8.76 -3.96 -2.10
C ILE A 44 8.43 -5.45 -1.86
N GLY A 45 9.43 -6.26 -1.51
CA GLY A 45 9.24 -7.68 -1.17
C GLY A 45 8.32 -7.86 0.03
N GLU A 46 8.58 -7.11 1.10
CA GLU A 46 7.77 -7.17 2.32
C GLU A 46 6.35 -6.65 2.13
N VAL A 47 6.15 -5.68 1.23
CA VAL A 47 4.80 -5.20 0.86
C VAL A 47 3.99 -6.31 0.21
N ARG A 48 4.60 -7.06 -0.71
CA ARG A 48 3.93 -8.18 -1.38
C ARG A 48 3.62 -9.29 -0.40
N ASP A 49 4.57 -9.65 0.46
CA ASP A 49 4.38 -10.70 1.46
C ASP A 49 3.27 -10.32 2.44
N LEU A 50 3.25 -9.08 2.94
CA LEU A 50 2.19 -8.59 3.82
C LEU A 50 0.80 -8.71 3.18
N ILE A 51 0.68 -8.32 1.91
CA ILE A 51 -0.58 -8.40 1.16
C ILE A 51 -1.01 -9.86 0.95
N VAL A 52 -0.08 -10.74 0.58
CA VAL A 52 -0.36 -12.18 0.35
C VAL A 52 -0.75 -12.87 1.66
N ASP A 53 0.00 -12.64 2.74
CA ASP A 53 -0.27 -13.25 4.05
C ASP A 53 -1.60 -12.78 4.64
N THR A 54 -1.96 -11.51 4.43
CA THR A 54 -3.18 -10.92 5.00
C THR A 54 -4.43 -11.31 4.21
N PHE A 55 -4.34 -11.33 2.87
CA PHE A 55 -5.50 -11.46 1.99
C PHE A 55 -5.53 -12.76 1.16
N GLY A 56 -4.50 -13.61 1.25
CA GLY A 56 -4.49 -14.99 0.77
C GLY A 56 -4.74 -15.15 -0.73
N PHE A 57 -3.95 -14.51 -1.58
CA PHE A 57 -4.28 -14.33 -3.01
C PHE A 57 -4.53 -15.64 -3.80
N ALA A 58 -5.81 -15.86 -4.12
CA ALA A 58 -6.28 -16.46 -5.38
C ALA A 58 -7.42 -15.65 -6.06
N SER A 59 -8.12 -14.75 -5.34
CA SER A 59 -9.13 -13.83 -5.93
C SER A 59 -9.51 -12.64 -5.02
N GLY A 60 -8.61 -12.20 -4.13
CA GLY A 60 -8.80 -11.06 -3.22
C GLY A 60 -8.55 -9.68 -3.86
N PRO A 61 -8.88 -8.58 -3.16
CA PRO A 61 -9.06 -7.23 -3.73
C PRO A 61 -7.84 -6.78 -4.52
N THR A 62 -8.05 -6.36 -5.76
CA THR A 62 -6.96 -5.95 -6.65
C THR A 62 -6.15 -4.82 -5.99
N PHE A 63 -4.84 -5.01 -5.86
CA PHE A 63 -3.91 -4.00 -5.35
C PHE A 63 -3.07 -3.51 -6.52
N ILE A 64 -2.97 -2.20 -6.66
CA ILE A 64 -2.00 -1.57 -7.55
C ILE A 64 -0.91 -0.97 -6.69
N LEU A 65 0.31 -1.45 -6.89
CA LEU A 65 1.50 -0.99 -6.19
C LEU A 65 2.15 0.15 -6.98
N GLY A 66 2.50 1.24 -6.31
CA GLY A 66 3.17 2.39 -6.91
C GLY A 66 4.23 2.99 -6.00
N HIS A 67 5.07 3.86 -6.57
CA HIS A 67 6.14 4.53 -5.84
C HIS A 67 5.69 5.92 -5.38
N LEU A 68 5.96 6.26 -4.12
CA LEU A 68 5.93 7.63 -3.64
C LEU A 68 7.24 8.30 -4.10
N TYR A 69 7.14 9.16 -5.11
CA TYR A 69 8.25 10.03 -5.49
C TYR A 69 8.25 11.25 -4.57
N ASP A 70 9.40 11.59 -3.99
CA ASP A 70 9.56 12.91 -3.37
C ASP A 70 9.31 13.96 -4.46
N SER A 71 8.28 14.78 -4.25
CA SER A 71 7.77 15.76 -5.24
C SER A 71 8.75 16.90 -5.54
N GLU A 72 10.03 16.79 -5.13
CA GLU A 72 11.08 17.76 -5.39
C GLU A 72 11.84 17.53 -6.70
N SER A 73 11.58 16.43 -7.43
CA SER A 73 12.38 16.08 -8.63
C SER A 73 11.77 16.50 -9.98
N ASP A 74 10.62 17.17 -10.03
CA ASP A 74 9.92 17.47 -11.31
C ASP A 74 9.58 18.96 -11.48
N ALA A 75 10.42 19.83 -10.94
CA ALA A 75 10.52 21.23 -11.34
C ALA A 75 11.86 21.45 -12.05
N SER A 76 11.93 21.11 -13.33
CA SER A 76 13.05 21.45 -14.22
C SER A 76 12.53 21.95 -15.56
#